data_AF-A0A1R3S022-F1
#
_entry.id   AF-A0A1R3S022-F1
#
_cell.length_a   1.000
_cell.length_b   1.000
_cell.length_c   1.000
_cell.angle_alpha   90.00
_cell.angle_beta   90.00
_cell.angle_gamma   90.00
#
_symmetry.space_group_name_H-M   'P 1'
#
loop_
_entity.id
_entity.type
_entity.pdbx_description
1 polymer ?
#
loop_
_entity_poly.entity_id
_entity_poly.type
_entity_poly.pdbx_seq_one_letter_code
_entity_poly.pdbx_strand_id
1 'polypeptide(L)'
;MADPYGSRTAPFYHVPSRRIVSVEHPAIIRNLDKAVDTLKGDAGITKILHPSKPDSPAHLFLRPEDVMSRPLQSTSSSSNNILLKV
;
A
#
# COMPACT_ATOMS: atom_id res chain seq x y z
N MET A 1 -45.03 -16.37 -7.48
CA MET A 1 -45.44 -14.97 -7.22
C MET A 1 -44.19 -14.12 -7.38
N ALA A 2 -44.21 -13.13 -8.28
CA ALA A 2 -43.09 -12.23 -8.52
C ALA A 2 -43.33 -10.93 -7.73
N ASP A 3 -42.35 -10.50 -6.94
CA ASP A 3 -42.43 -9.27 -6.15
C ASP A 3 -42.46 -8.02 -7.08
N PRO A 4 -43.40 -7.08 -6.88
CA PRO A 4 -43.63 -5.93 -7.77
C PRO A 4 -42.65 -4.77 -7.54
N TYR A 5 -41.65 -4.93 -6.68
CA TYR A 5 -40.53 -3.99 -6.49
C TYR A 5 -39.25 -4.70 -6.90
N GLY A 6 -38.86 -4.58 -8.16
CA GLY A 6 -37.57 -5.07 -8.64
C GLY A 6 -36.47 -4.68 -7.66
N SER A 7 -35.77 -5.68 -7.11
CA SER A 7 -34.89 -5.55 -5.96
C SER A 7 -33.95 -4.35 -6.12
N ARG A 8 -34.23 -3.27 -5.38
CA ARG A 8 -33.43 -2.03 -5.36
C ARG A 8 -32.16 -2.26 -4.54
N THR A 9 -31.36 -3.24 -4.95
CA THR A 9 -30.12 -3.63 -4.29
C THR A 9 -28.94 -3.09 -5.09
N ALA A 10 -27.96 -2.51 -4.40
CA ALA A 10 -26.70 -2.08 -5.02
C ALA A 10 -26.04 -3.24 -5.78
N PRO A 11 -25.29 -2.96 -6.86
CA PRO A 11 -24.55 -3.99 -7.58
C PRO A 11 -23.53 -4.68 -6.67
N PHE A 12 -23.43 -6.00 -6.80
CA PHE A 12 -22.43 -6.81 -6.09
C PHE A 12 -21.17 -6.94 -6.96
N TYR A 13 -20.01 -6.75 -6.34
CA TYR A 13 -18.71 -6.90 -7.00
C TYR A 13 -17.89 -7.99 -6.30
N HIS A 14 -17.27 -8.86 -7.10
CA HIS A 14 -16.36 -9.88 -6.60
C HIS A 14 -15.00 -9.28 -6.27
N VAL A 15 -14.49 -9.52 -5.06
CA VAL A 15 -13.14 -9.10 -4.66
C VAL A 15 -12.13 -10.12 -5.21
N PRO A 16 -11.23 -9.74 -6.13
CA PRO A 16 -10.25 -10.68 -6.68
C PRO A 16 -9.23 -11.09 -5.62
N SER A 17 -8.74 -12.33 -5.70
CA SER A 17 -7.65 -12.85 -4.87
C SER A 17 -6.29 -12.28 -5.32
N ARG A 18 -6.10 -10.97 -5.17
CA ARG A 18 -4.86 -10.27 -5.47
C ARG A 18 -4.20 -9.82 -4.17
N ARG A 19 -2.92 -10.13 -4.00
CA ARG A 19 -2.12 -9.57 -2.90
C ARG A 19 -1.85 -8.10 -3.17
N ILE A 20 -2.22 -7.26 -2.20
CA ILE A 20 -1.95 -5.82 -2.20
C ILE A 20 -1.18 -5.52 -0.93
N VAL A 21 -0.16 -4.66 -1.04
CA VAL A 21 0.55 -4.09 0.12
C VAL A 21 0.25 -2.60 0.16
N SER A 22 -0.16 -2.13 1.33
CA SER A 22 -0.32 -0.70 1.61
C SER A 22 0.89 -0.19 2.38
N VAL A 23 1.40 0.99 2.01
CA VAL A 23 2.47 1.68 2.73
C VAL A 23 1.91 2.99 3.26
N GLU A 24 1.83 3.10 4.58
CA GLU A 24 1.40 4.34 5.25
C GLU A 24 2.61 5.24 5.48
N HIS A 25 2.71 6.29 4.65
CA HIS A 25 3.82 7.23 4.69
C HIS A 25 3.49 8.41 5.64
N PRO A 26 4.36 8.77 6.61
CA PRO A 26 4.05 9.79 7.61
C PRO A 26 4.02 11.22 7.05
N ALA A 27 4.72 11.49 5.93
CA ALA A 27 4.72 12.79 5.28
C ALA A 27 3.58 12.94 4.26
N ILE A 28 3.18 14.19 4.01
CA ILE A 28 2.24 14.53 2.92
C ILE A 28 2.94 14.37 1.57
N ILE A 29 2.44 13.46 0.74
CA ILE A 29 3.01 13.19 -0.58
C ILE A 29 2.50 14.23 -1.59
N ARG A 30 3.41 15.10 -2.05
CA ARG A 30 3.15 16.06 -3.14
C ARG A 30 3.78 15.65 -4.47
N ASN A 31 4.81 14.81 -4.42
CA ASN A 31 5.50 14.26 -5.58
C ASN A 31 5.75 12.78 -5.30
N LEU A 32 5.23 11.92 -6.19
CA LEU A 32 5.28 10.47 -6.02
C LEU A 32 6.71 9.94 -6.12
N ASP A 33 7.48 10.40 -7.10
CA ASP A 33 8.84 9.92 -7.35
C ASP A 33 9.74 10.15 -6.14
N LYS A 34 9.68 11.35 -5.56
CA LYS A 34 10.41 11.67 -4.32
C LYS A 34 9.97 10.82 -3.13
N ALA A 35 8.70 10.44 -3.07
CA ALA A 35 8.20 9.55 -2.01
C ALA A 35 8.65 8.10 -2.21
N VAL A 36 8.89 7.69 -3.45
CA VAL A 36 9.50 6.39 -3.76
C VAL A 36 10.99 6.43 -3.41
N ASP A 37 11.68 7.54 -3.67
CA ASP A 37 13.09 7.73 -3.30
C ASP A 37 13.32 7.63 -1.79
N THR A 38 12.41 8.16 -0.95
CA THR A 38 12.51 8.03 0.52
C THR A 38 12.44 6.57 0.97
N LEU A 39 11.88 5.67 0.15
CA LEU A 39 11.79 4.24 0.39
C LEU A 39 12.90 3.44 -0.33
N LYS A 40 14.02 4.07 -0.70
CA LYS A 40 15.14 3.49 -1.48
C LYS A 40 14.76 3.14 -2.93
N GLY A 41 13.80 3.85 -3.50
CA GLY A 41 13.40 3.66 -4.88
C GLY A 41 12.81 2.27 -5.15
N ASP A 42 12.85 1.86 -6.42
CA ASP A 42 12.31 0.59 -6.89
C ASP A 42 12.88 -0.64 -6.17
N ALA A 43 14.15 -0.59 -5.75
CA ALA A 43 14.78 -1.68 -5.01
C ALA A 43 14.11 -1.91 -3.65
N GLY A 44 13.76 -0.83 -2.95
CA GLY A 44 13.04 -0.91 -1.69
C GLY A 44 11.58 -1.34 -1.88
N ILE A 45 10.90 -0.79 -2.88
CA ILE A 45 9.52 -1.18 -3.21
C ILE A 45 9.43 -2.67 -3.59
N THR A 46 10.36 -3.15 -4.41
CA THR A 46 10.41 -4.56 -4.80
C THR A 46 10.62 -5.45 -3.58
N LYS A 47 11.46 -5.04 -2.62
CA LYS A 47 11.67 -5.77 -1.36
C LYS A 47 10.37 -5.87 -0.53
N ILE A 48 9.62 -4.77 -0.42
CA ILE A 48 8.33 -4.74 0.30
C ILE A 48 7.28 -5.64 -0.39
N LEU A 49 7.29 -5.70 -1.72
CA LEU A 49 6.36 -6.50 -2.51
C LEU A 49 6.74 -7.99 -2.59
N HIS A 50 7.94 -8.38 -2.15
CA HIS A 50 8.42 -9.76 -2.32
C HIS A 50 7.50 -10.78 -1.60
N PRO A 51 6.92 -11.75 -2.35
CA PRO A 51 5.99 -12.73 -1.78
C PRO A 51 6.61 -13.65 -0.72
N SER A 52 7.90 -13.93 -0.83
CA SER A 52 8.62 -14.85 0.06
C SER A 52 8.96 -14.23 1.42
N LYS A 53 8.87 -12.90 1.56
CA LYS A 53 9.19 -12.17 2.79
C LYS A 53 8.12 -11.10 3.06
N PRO A 54 6.86 -11.51 3.29
CA PRO A 54 5.73 -10.59 3.40
C PRO A 54 5.85 -9.61 4.57
N ASP A 55 6.58 -9.98 5.62
CA ASP A 55 6.78 -9.17 6.83
C ASP A 55 8.09 -8.37 6.82
N SER A 56 8.76 -8.29 5.66
CA SER A 56 10.01 -7.54 5.57
C SER A 56 9.73 -6.04 5.80
N PRO A 57 10.41 -5.41 6.77
CA PRO A 57 10.17 -4.01 7.07
C PRO A 57 10.76 -3.12 5.95
N ALA A 58 10.05 -2.04 5.66
CA ALA A 58 10.55 -0.95 4.84
C ALA A 58 11.50 -0.08 5.67
N HIS A 59 12.44 0.57 4.99
CA HIS A 59 13.28 1.60 5.60
C HIS A 59 12.99 2.93 4.93
N LEU A 60 12.55 3.89 5.73
CA LEU A 60 12.20 5.24 5.31
C LEU A 60 13.35 6.20 5.62
N PHE A 61 13.83 6.90 4.60
CA PHE A 61 14.81 7.98 4.70
C PHE A 61 14.11 9.29 4.35
N LEU A 62 13.85 10.14 5.35
CA LEU A 62 13.17 11.42 5.12
C LEU A 62 14.01 12.43 4.33
N ARG A 63 15.34 12.24 4.32
CA ARG A 63 16.32 13.02 3.58
C ARG A 63 17.26 12.06 2.85
N PRO A 64 16.85 11.49 1.71
CA PRO A 64 17.66 10.49 1.00
C PRO A 64 18.99 11.04 0.48
N GLU A 65 19.11 12.35 0.29
CA GLU A 65 20.33 13.06 -0.11
C GLU A 65 21.38 13.21 1.01
N ASP A 66 20.96 13.10 2.27
CA ASP A 66 21.84 13.21 3.44
C ASP A 66 22.36 11.83 3.83
N VAL A 67 23.66 11.59 3.58
CA VAL A 67 24.34 10.31 3.86
C VAL A 67 24.32 9.96 5.36
N MET A 68 24.19 10.94 6.25
CA MET A 68 24.12 10.73 7.69
C MET A 68 22.68 10.53 8.21
N SER A 69 21.69 10.62 7.32
CA SER A 69 20.28 10.43 7.63
C SER A 69 20.02 9.00 8.09
N ARG A 70 19.43 8.86 9.29
CA ARG A 70 19.11 7.55 9.86
C ARG A 70 17.77 7.05 9.31
N PRO A 71 17.68 5.78 8.90
CA PRO A 71 16.42 5.20 8.48
C PRO A 71 15.45 5.03 9.65
N LEU A 72 14.16 5.29 9.38
CA LEU A 72 13.07 4.80 10.19
C LEU A 72 12.63 3.43 9.66
N GLN A 73 12.47 2.46 10.55
CA GLN A 73 12.02 1.12 10.20
C GLN A 73 10.50 1.04 10.31
N SER A 74 9.83 0.49 9.30
CA SER A 74 8.39 0.26 9.35
C SER A 74 8.04 -1.00 10.13
N THR A 75 6.78 -1.09 10.55
CA THR A 75 6.15 -2.30 11.06
C THR A 75 5.26 -2.90 9.97
N SER A 76 5.44 -4.19 9.66
CA SER A 76 4.48 -4.92 8.83
C SER A 76 3.32 -5.40 9.68
N SER A 77 2.10 -5.23 9.21
CA SER A 77 0.90 -5.73 9.89
C SER A 77 -0.12 -6.16 8.85
N SER A 78 -0.69 -7.36 9.04
CA SER A 78 -1.77 -7.84 8.19
C SER A 78 -3.03 -7.00 8.43
N SER A 79 -3.77 -6.71 7.36
CA SER A 79 -5.04 -6.00 7.42
C SER A 79 -6.03 -6.59 6.42
N ASN A 80 -7.31 -6.34 6.67
CA ASN A 80 -8.42 -6.78 5.81
C ASN A 80 -8.97 -5.62 4.97
N ASN A 81 -8.10 -4.66 4.61
CA ASN A 81 -8.48 -3.47 3.87
C ASN A 81 -8.77 -3.81 2.40
N ILE A 82 -9.74 -3.10 1.80
CA ILE A 82 -10.10 -3.25 0.38
C ILE A 82 -9.73 -1.96 -0.35
N LEU A 83 -8.96 -2.09 -1.44
CA LEU A 83 -8.71 -0.99 -2.36
C LEU A 83 -9.83 -0.92 -3.39
N LEU A 84 -10.68 0.10 -3.28
CA LEU A 84 -11.74 0.38 -4.24
C LEU A 84 -11.32 1.51 -5.18
N LYS A 85 -11.42 1.29 -6.49
CA LYS A 85 -11.32 2.35 -7.49
C LYS A 85 -12.70 2.94 -7.72
N VAL A 86 -12.83 4.25 -7.50
CA VAL A 86 -14.05 5.04 -7.77
C VAL A 86 -13.99 5.72 -9.13
#